data_AF-A0A916HE02-F1
#
_entry.id   AF-A0A916HE02-F1
#
_cell.length_a   1.000
_cell.length_b   1.000
_cell.length_c   1.000
_cell.angle_alpha   90.00
_cell.angle_beta   90.00
_cell.angle_gamma   90.00
#
_symmetry.space_group_name_H-M   'P 1'
#
loop_
_entity.id
_entity.type
_entity.pdbx_description
1 polymer ?
#
loop_
_entity_poly.entity_id
_entity_poly.type
_entity_poly.pdbx_seq_one_letter_code
_entity_poly.pdbx_strand_id
1 'polypeptide(L)' 'FRMWGADAVGMSTVPEVVVARHAGMRVMGVSSITNEAIDDQDSVKDVSHEEVLAVGAKIVPNLITILRGVLREFPE' A
#
# COMPACT_ATOMS: atom_id res chain seq x y z
N PHE A 1 7.76 6.34 12.67
CA PHE A 1 6.30 6.41 12.42
C PHE A 1 5.48 5.56 13.39
N ARG A 2 5.98 4.40 13.83
CA ARG A 2 5.29 3.53 14.79
C ARG A 2 4.85 4.22 16.09
N MET A 3 5.68 5.10 16.66
CA MET A 3 5.31 5.90 17.85
C MET A 3 4.11 6.83 17.62
N TRP A 4 3.79 7.16 16.38
CA TRP A 4 2.63 7.97 16.00
C TRP A 4 1.42 7.12 15.60
N GLY A 5 1.50 5.78 15.73
CA GLY A 5 0.40 4.86 15.45
C GLY A 5 0.23 4.48 13.98
N ALA A 6 1.23 4.69 13.13
CA ALA A 6 1.16 4.27 11.73
C ALA A 6 1.45 2.77 11.58
N ASP A 7 0.61 2.06 10.81
CA ASP A 7 0.79 0.65 10.46
C ASP A 7 1.60 0.44 9.16
N ALA A 8 1.61 1.44 8.28
CA ALA A 8 2.33 1.41 7.00
C ALA A 8 2.78 2.81 6.58
N VAL A 9 3.83 2.88 5.77
CA VAL A 9 4.38 4.13 5.22
C VAL A 9 4.64 3.93 3.73
N GLY A 10 4.30 4.94 2.93
CA GLY A 10 4.49 4.94 1.49
C GLY A 10 4.64 6.36 0.95
N MET A 11 4.94 6.45 -0.36
CA MET A 11 5.28 7.72 -1.02
C MET A 11 4.19 8.23 -1.98
N SER A 12 2.98 7.66 -1.94
CA SER A 12 1.88 7.96 -2.88
C SER A 12 0.51 7.93 -2.18
N THR A 13 -0.58 7.92 -2.95
CA THR A 13 -1.97 7.65 -2.54
C THR A 13 -2.67 8.80 -1.81
N VAL A 14 -2.03 9.40 -0.81
CA VAL A 14 -2.67 10.47 0.00
C VAL A 14 -3.09 11.67 -0.85
N PRO A 15 -2.24 12.23 -1.75
CA PRO A 15 -2.63 13.36 -2.59
C PRO A 15 -3.86 13.07 -3.45
N GLU A 16 -3.92 11.88 -4.06
CA GLU A 16 -5.02 11.43 -4.92
C GLU A 16 -6.32 11.28 -4.11
N VAL A 17 -6.24 10.69 -2.91
CA VAL A 17 -7.39 10.54 -2.00
C VAL A 17 -7.94 11.91 -1.61
N VAL A 18 -7.09 12.88 -1.27
CA VAL A 18 -7.51 14.24 -0.88
C VAL A 18 -8.31 14.89 -2.01
N VAL A 19 -7.82 14.82 -3.25
CA VAL A 19 -8.51 15.39 -4.42
C VAL A 19 -9.83 14.66 -4.71
N ALA A 20 -9.84 13.32 -4.69
CA ALA A 20 -11.05 12.53 -4.95
C ALA A 20 -12.14 12.79 -3.88
N ARG A 21 -11.75 12.88 -2.61
CA ARG A 21 -12.67 13.22 -1.52
C ARG A 21 -13.21 14.63 -1.63
N HIS A 22 -12.37 15.59 -2.03
CA HIS A 22 -12.80 16.96 -2.32
C HIS A 22 -13.87 16.99 -3.43
N ALA A 23 -13.75 16.13 -4.43
CA ALA A 23 -14.74 15.96 -5.51
C ALA A 23 -15.99 15.12 -5.12
N GLY A 24 -16.15 14.75 -3.84
CA GLY A 24 -17.31 13.98 -3.36
C GLY A 24 -17.25 12.48 -3.65
N MET A 25 -16.11 11.95 -4.11
CA MET A 25 -15.96 10.52 -4.42
C MET A 25 -15.78 9.68 -3.14
N ARG A 26 -16.26 8.43 -3.17
CA ARG A 26 -15.84 7.40 -2.21
C ARG A 26 -14.53 6.78 -2.69
N VAL A 27 -13.61 6.50 -1.78
CA VAL A 27 -12.29 5.93 -2.11
C VAL A 27 -12.01 4.74 -1.22
N MET A 28 -11.57 3.64 -1.82
CA MET A 28 -11.00 2.48 -1.15
C MET A 28 -9.50 2.42 -1.47
N GLY A 29 -8.65 2.44 -0.45
CA GLY A 29 -7.20 2.28 -0.60
C GLY A 29 -6.75 0.90 -0.14
N VAL A 30 -5.76 0.32 -0.84
CA VAL A 30 -5.13 -0.94 -0.46
C VAL A 30 -3.61 -0.77 -0.57
N SER A 31 -2.90 -1.03 0.52
CA SER A 31 -1.43 -1.01 0.54
C SER A 31 -0.89 -2.44 0.48
N SER A 32 0.00 -2.70 -0.47
CA SER A 32 0.77 -3.94 -0.52
C SER A 32 2.05 -3.75 0.29
N ILE A 33 2.23 -4.51 1.35
CA ILE A 33 3.43 -4.41 2.19
C ILE A 33 4.57 -5.17 1.49
N THR A 34 5.54 -4.42 0.96
CA THR A 34 6.65 -4.98 0.18
C THR A 34 7.90 -5.26 1.01
N ASN A 35 8.01 -4.66 2.19
CA ASN A 35 9.12 -4.85 3.11
C ASN A 35 8.70 -4.44 4.53
N GLU A 36 9.46 -4.91 5.52
CA GLU A 36 9.37 -4.43 6.89
C GLU A 36 10.16 -3.11 7.03
N ALA A 37 9.65 -2.20 7.86
CA ALA A 37 10.39 -0.99 8.21
C ALA A 37 11.56 -1.34 9.12
N ILE A 38 12.74 -0.83 8.79
CA ILE A 38 13.95 -1.00 9.59
C ILE A 38 14.06 0.22 10.50
N ASP A 39 13.78 0.03 11.78
CA ASP A 39 13.78 1.10 12.80
C ASP A 39 15.16 1.27 13.49
N ASP A 40 16.13 0.42 13.16
CA ASP A 40 17.49 0.43 13.73
C ASP A 40 18.48 1.09 12.77
N GLN A 41 19.22 2.10 13.23
CA GLN A 41 20.24 2.77 12.43
C GLN A 41 21.51 1.93 12.27
N ASP A 42 21.73 0.94 13.15
CA ASP A 42 22.88 0.03 13.10
C ASP A 42 22.57 -1.26 12.29
N SER A 43 21.35 -1.36 11.76
CA SER A 43 20.95 -2.48 10.91
C SER A 43 21.74 -2.48 9.60
N VAL A 44 22.38 -3.62 9.32
CA VAL A 44 23.09 -3.90 8.05
C VAL A 44 22.12 -4.32 6.93
N LYS A 45 20.81 -4.44 7.20
CA LYS A 45 19.83 -4.75 6.16
C LYS A 45 19.57 -3.49 5.32
N ASP A 46 20.07 -3.51 4.09
CA ASP A 46 19.69 -2.52 3.07
C ASP A 46 18.32 -2.86 2.50
N VAL A 47 17.47 -1.85 2.34
CA VAL A 47 16.20 -1.97 1.60
C VAL A 47 16.47 -1.60 0.14
N SER A 48 16.26 -2.54 -0.79
CA SER A 48 16.46 -2.29 -2.22
C SER A 48 15.14 -2.15 -2.98
N HIS A 49 15.15 -1.36 -4.06
CA HIS A 49 13.99 -1.22 -4.91
C HIS A 49 13.70 -2.52 -5.68
N GLU A 50 14.74 -3.27 -6.03
CA GLU A 50 14.65 -4.56 -6.70
C GLU A 50 13.89 -5.59 -5.86
N GLU A 51 14.14 -5.67 -4.55
CA GLU A 51 13.40 -6.54 -3.64
C GLU A 51 11.93 -6.12 -3.54
N VAL A 52 11.66 -4.82 -3.44
CA VAL A 52 10.30 -4.26 -3.44
C VAL A 52 9.54 -4.69 -4.70
N LEU A 53 10.16 -4.60 -5.88
CA LEU A 53 9.57 -5.03 -7.14
C LEU A 53 9.33 -6.55 -7.17
N ALA A 54 10.28 -7.34 -6.70
CA ALA A 54 10.17 -8.80 -6.66
C ALA A 54 9.04 -9.27 -5.73
N VAL A 55 8.88 -8.63 -4.57
CA VAL A 55 7.75 -8.91 -3.66
C VAL A 55 6.44 -8.42 -4.27
N GLY A 56 6.43 -7.24 -4.88
CA GLY A 56 5.26 -6.71 -5.59
C GLY A 56 4.73 -7.68 -6.64
N ALA A 57 5.61 -8.25 -7.47
CA ALA A 57 5.24 -9.24 -8.48
C ALA A 57 4.56 -10.49 -7.89
N LYS A 58 4.95 -10.92 -6.69
CA LYS A 58 4.32 -12.04 -5.97
C LYS A 58 2.96 -11.67 -5.37
N ILE A 59 2.73 -10.41 -5.00
CA ILE A 59 1.47 -9.94 -4.41
C ILE A 59 0.38 -9.72 -5.46
N VAL A 60 0.75 -9.31 -6.68
CA VAL A 60 -0.18 -8.96 -7.77
C VAL A 60 -1.32 -9.97 -7.98
N PRO A 61 -1.09 -11.31 -8.05
CA PRO A 61 -2.18 -12.27 -8.26
C PRO A 61 -3.25 -12.24 -7.15
N ASN A 62 -2.83 -12.06 -5.89
CA ASN A 62 -3.73 -11.98 -4.75
C ASN A 62 -4.49 -10.65 -4.76
N LEU A 63 -3.82 -9.54 -5.06
CA LEU A 63 -4.45 -8.24 -5.18
C LEU A 63 -5.51 -8.23 -6.29
N ILE A 64 -5.21 -8.81 -7.46
CA ILE A 64 -6.18 -8.98 -8.55
C ILE A 64 -7.40 -9.76 -8.08
N THR A 65 -7.21 -10.84 -7.32
CA THR A 65 -8.30 -11.68 -6.81
C THR A 65 -9.21 -10.88 -5.88
N ILE A 66 -8.63 -10.12 -4.95
CA ILE A 66 -9.36 -9.26 -4.01
C ILE A 66 -10.13 -8.17 -4.77
N LEU A 67 -9.46 -7.43 -5.66
CA LEU A 67 -10.07 -6.34 -6.42
C LEU A 67 -11.24 -6.83 -7.30
N ARG A 68 -11.08 -7.98 -7.97
CA ARG A 68 -12.16 -8.62 -8.74
C ARG A 68 -13.31 -9.09 -7.86
N GLY A 69 -13.04 -9.48 -6.60
CA GLY A 69 -14.09 -9.80 -5.63
C GLY A 69 -14.87 -8.55 -5.24
N VAL A 70 -14.17 -7.49 -4.85
CA VAL A 70 -14.77 -6.21 -4.46
C VAL A 70 -15.62 -5.62 -5.58
N LEU A 71 -15.11 -5.63 -6.83
CA LEU A 71 -15.83 -5.07 -7.97
C LEU A 71 -17.11 -5.85 -8.31
N ARG A 72 -17.16 -7.16 -8.04
CA ARG A 72 -18.38 -7.97 -8.26
C ARG A 72 -19.50 -7.64 -7.27
N GLU A 73 -19.13 -7.29 -6.04
CA GLU A 73 -20.06 -6.94 -4.97
C GLU A 73 -20.31 -5.43 -4.89
N PHE A 74 -19.74 -4.64 -5.82
CA PHE A 74 -19.85 -3.20 -5.75
C PHE A 74 -21.28 -2.77 -6.14
N PRO A 75 -21.99 -2.04 -5.27
CA PRO A 75 -23.33 -1.58 -5.60
C PRO A 75 -23.27 -0.60 -6.77
N GLU A 76 -24.29 -0.65 -7.62
CA GLU A 76 -24.55 0.35 -8.68
C GLU A 76 -24.69 1.77 -8.10
#